data_AF-A0A5E4S7S8-F1
#
_entry.id   AF-A0A5E4S7S8-F1
#
_cell.length_a   1.000
_cell.length_b   1.000
_cell.length_c   1.000
_cell.angle_alpha   90.00
_cell.angle_beta   90.00
_cell.angle_gamma   90.00
#
_symmetry.space_group_name_H-M   'P 1'
#
loop_
_entity.id
_entity.type
_entity.pdbx_description
1 polymer ?
#
loop_
_entity_poly.entity_id
_entity_poly.type
_entity_poly.pdbx_seq_one_letter_code
_entity_poly.pdbx_strand_id
1 'polypeptide(L)'
;MFPNSPAPSVESTPEIEAFRPGVYRHYKGNYYLALGIARADETDEPVVVYTRLYPREGLPMSTRLLRAWNEPVTMDDGPVARFTYVGHTSPAE
;
A
#
# COMPACT_ATOMS: atom_id res chain seq x y z
N MET A 1 -33.10 1.67 -24.65
CA MET A 1 -32.42 2.75 -23.91
C MET A 1 -32.23 2.25 -22.48
N PHE A 2 -31.07 1.65 -22.19
CA PHE A 2 -30.76 1.21 -20.83
C PHE A 2 -30.19 2.41 -20.08
N PRO A 3 -30.65 2.72 -18.85
CA PRO A 3 -30.06 3.81 -18.09
C PRO A 3 -28.64 3.41 -17.70
N ASN A 4 -27.66 4.09 -18.30
CA ASN A 4 -26.25 3.94 -17.93
C ASN A 4 -25.97 4.84 -16.73
N SER A 5 -26.47 4.44 -15.55
CA SER A 5 -25.91 4.95 -14.30
C SER A 5 -24.72 4.06 -13.98
N PRO A 6 -23.48 4.58 -13.91
CA PRO A 6 -22.37 3.77 -13.46
C PRO A 6 -22.69 3.35 -12.02
N ALA A 7 -22.73 2.04 -11.77
CA ALA A 7 -22.56 1.53 -10.41
C ALA A 7 -21.29 2.17 -9.83
N PRO A 8 -21.19 2.39 -8.50
CA PRO A 8 -19.94 2.86 -7.91
C PRO A 8 -18.82 1.88 -8.33
N SER A 9 -17.95 2.33 -9.23
CA SER A 9 -16.83 1.53 -9.70
C SER A 9 -15.97 1.21 -8.49
N VAL A 10 -15.60 -0.07 -8.32
CA VAL A 10 -14.69 -0.57 -7.27
C VAL A 10 -13.36 0.22 -7.23
N GLU A 11 -13.07 0.95 -8.32
CA GLU A 11 -11.91 1.80 -8.57
C GLU A 11 -11.87 3.11 -7.74
N SER A 12 -12.93 3.50 -7.02
CA SER A 12 -12.98 4.77 -6.27
C SER A 12 -13.51 4.59 -4.84
N THR A 13 -12.86 3.72 -4.06
CA THR A 13 -13.14 3.62 -2.62
C THR A 13 -12.38 4.69 -1.83
N PRO A 14 -12.90 5.14 -0.67
CA PRO A 14 -12.19 6.11 0.18
C PRO A 14 -10.77 5.67 0.58
N GLU A 15 -10.51 4.36 0.67
CA GLU A 15 -9.18 3.84 0.97
C GLU A 15 -8.19 4.05 -0.18
N ILE A 16 -8.65 3.92 -1.43
CA ILE A 16 -7.84 4.16 -2.62
C ILE A 16 -7.55 5.66 -2.74
N GLU A 17 -8.57 6.51 -2.54
CA GLU A 17 -8.43 7.98 -2.62
C GLU A 17 -7.53 8.54 -1.51
N ALA A 18 -7.55 7.93 -0.32
CA ALA A 18 -6.70 8.32 0.80
C ALA A 18 -5.25 7.83 0.67
N PHE A 19 -4.95 6.94 -0.28
CA PHE A 19 -3.62 6.37 -0.43
C PHE A 19 -2.61 7.41 -0.94
N ARG A 20 -1.41 7.41 -0.36
CA ARG A 20 -0.35 8.38 -0.70
C ARG A 20 0.90 7.67 -1.20
N PRO A 21 1.21 7.69 -2.51
CA PRO A 21 2.48 7.20 -3.02
C PRO A 21 3.67 7.92 -2.36
N GLY A 22 4.74 7.18 -2.09
CA GLY A 22 5.93 7.69 -1.41
C GLY A 22 6.60 6.64 -0.54
N VAL A 23 7.45 7.11 0.37
CA VAL A 23 8.23 6.24 1.25
C VAL A 23 7.40 5.89 2.48
N TYR A 24 7.37 4.61 2.79
CA TYR A 24 6.76 4.04 3.98
C TYR A 24 7.81 3.31 4.81
N ARG A 25 7.70 3.44 6.13
CA ARG A 25 8.44 2.63 7.10
C ARG A 25 7.55 1.49 7.57
N HIS A 26 7.99 0.26 7.36
CA HIS A 26 7.32 -0.90 7.93
C HIS A 26 7.55 -0.96 9.43
N TYR A 27 6.61 -1.51 10.20
CA TYR A 27 6.72 -1.62 11.65
C TYR A 27 7.99 -2.37 12.12
N LYS A 28 8.58 -3.23 11.26
CA LYS A 28 9.87 -3.91 11.50
C LYS A 28 11.12 -3.04 11.21
N GLY A 29 10.96 -1.77 10.89
CA GLY A 29 12.05 -0.81 10.73
C GLY A 29 12.46 -0.49 9.29
N ASN A 30 12.31 -1.44 8.35
CA ASN A 30 12.73 -1.25 6.95
C ASN A 30 11.87 -0.24 6.18
N TYR A 31 12.49 0.42 5.20
CA TYR A 31 11.84 1.37 4.31
C TYR A 31 11.47 0.76 2.96
N TYR A 32 10.35 1.23 2.42
CA TYR A 32 9.79 0.81 1.15
C TYR A 32 9.28 2.03 0.40
N LEU A 33 9.47 2.08 -0.92
CA LEU A 33 8.83 3.05 -1.80
C LEU A 33 7.56 2.42 -2.34
N ALA A 34 6.40 2.96 -1.95
CA ALA A 34 5.13 2.60 -2.54
C ALA A 34 4.88 3.49 -3.78
N LEU A 35 4.77 2.84 -4.94
CA LEU A 35 4.62 3.48 -6.24
C LEU A 35 3.17 3.94 -6.49
N GLY A 36 2.20 3.18 -5.98
CA GLY A 36 0.78 3.46 -6.20
C GLY A 36 -0.11 2.28 -5.86
N ILE A 37 -1.40 2.46 -6.12
CA ILE A 37 -2.40 1.39 -6.13
C ILE A 37 -2.50 0.83 -7.54
N ALA A 38 -2.58 -0.49 -7.64
CA ALA A 38 -2.96 -1.22 -8.84
C ALA A 38 -4.17 -2.10 -8.54
N ARG A 39 -4.80 -2.62 -9.59
CA ARG A 39 -5.83 -3.65 -9.52
C ARG A 39 -5.19 -5.00 -9.81
N ALA A 40 -5.44 -6.00 -8.99
CA ALA A 40 -5.05 -7.38 -9.29
C ALA A 40 -6.07 -7.98 -10.26
N ASP A 41 -5.65 -8.32 -11.48
CA ASP A 41 -6.57 -8.73 -12.54
C ASP A 41 -7.32 -10.05 -12.22
N GLU A 42 -6.70 -10.96 -11.45
CA GLU A 42 -7.31 -12.24 -11.11
C GLU A 42 -8.41 -12.13 -10.04
N THR A 43 -8.34 -11.12 -9.17
CA THR A 43 -9.25 -10.99 -8.01
C THR A 43 -10.05 -9.70 -8.01
N ASP A 44 -9.73 -8.77 -8.90
CA ASP A 44 -10.27 -7.40 -8.97
C ASP A 44 -10.00 -6.57 -7.69
N GLU A 45 -9.05 -7.00 -6.86
CA GLU A 45 -8.78 -6.36 -5.57
C GLU A 45 -7.70 -5.26 -5.68
N PRO A 46 -7.84 -4.15 -4.93
CA PRO A 46 -6.82 -3.12 -4.88
C PRO A 46 -5.58 -3.62 -4.14
N VAL A 47 -4.41 -3.43 -4.76
CA VAL A 47 -3.10 -3.78 -4.21
C VAL A 47 -2.17 -2.57 -4.24
N VAL A 48 -1.34 -2.43 -3.21
CA VAL A 48 -0.21 -1.51 -3.19
C VAL A 48 0.94 -2.15 -3.94
N VAL A 49 1.49 -1.45 -4.93
CA VAL A 49 2.73 -1.81 -5.62
C VAL A 49 3.88 -1.06 -4.97
N TYR A 50 4.91 -1.77 -4.51
CA TYR A 50 6.01 -1.16 -3.76
C TYR A 50 7.34 -1.87 -3.98
N THR A 51 8.45 -1.17 -3.73
CA THR A 51 9.82 -1.70 -3.76
C THR A 51 10.51 -1.51 -2.43
N ARG A 52 11.34 -2.48 -2.02
CA ARG A 52 12.22 -2.34 -0.86
C ARG A 52 13.31 -1.31 -1.12
N LEU A 53 13.66 -0.53 -0.10
CA LEU A 53 14.76 0.45 -0.11
C LEU A 53 15.95 -0.02 0.72
N TYR A 54 16.19 -1.34 0.76
CA TYR A 54 17.30 -1.96 1.47
C TYR A 54 17.83 -3.19 0.72
N PRO A 55 19.11 -3.58 0.93
CA PRO A 55 19.70 -4.75 0.29
C PRO A 55 19.07 -6.06 0.76
N ARG A 56 18.67 -6.91 -0.19
CA ARG A 56 18.18 -8.27 0.03
C ARG A 56 18.26 -9.03 -1.30
N GLU A 57 18.46 -10.33 -1.28
CA GLU A 57 18.33 -11.16 -2.48
C GLU A 57 16.87 -11.28 -2.96
N GLY A 58 16.68 -11.57 -4.24
CA GLY A 58 15.37 -11.75 -4.87
C GLY A 58 14.75 -10.45 -5.44
N LEU A 59 13.53 -10.58 -5.96
CA LEU A 59 12.82 -9.48 -6.62
C LEU A 59 12.65 -8.28 -5.66
N PRO A 60 12.97 -7.05 -6.11
CA PRO A 60 12.87 -5.87 -5.26
C PRO A 60 11.43 -5.36 -5.11
N MET A 61 10.60 -5.57 -6.14
CA MET A 61 9.20 -5.15 -6.16
C MET A 61 8.28 -6.22 -5.60
N SER A 62 7.18 -5.79 -5.00
CA SER A 62 6.16 -6.64 -4.41
C SER A 62 4.79 -5.97 -4.52
N THR A 63 3.73 -6.77 -4.40
CA THR A 63 2.36 -6.30 -4.28
C THR A 63 1.75 -6.78 -2.97
N ARG A 64 0.81 -6.02 -2.42
CA ARG A 64 0.05 -6.41 -1.22
C ARG A 64 -1.34 -5.81 -1.26
N LEU A 65 -2.36 -6.56 -0.88
CA LEU A 65 -3.73 -6.05 -0.75
C LEU A 65 -3.78 -4.77 0.08
N LEU A 66 -4.48 -3.75 -0.40
CA LEU A 66 -4.59 -2.43 0.25
C LEU A 66 -5.12 -2.55 1.68
N ARG A 67 -6.17 -3.34 1.89
CA ARG A 67 -6.69 -3.64 3.24
C ARG A 67 -5.62 -4.18 4.18
N ALA A 68 -4.78 -5.09 3.70
CA ALA A 68 -3.74 -5.73 4.50
C ALA A 68 -2.51 -4.82 4.70
N TRP A 69 -2.32 -3.85 3.81
CA TRP A 69 -1.34 -2.78 3.97
C TRP A 69 -1.77 -1.80 5.08
N ASN A 70 -3.05 -1.42 5.10
CA ASN A 70 -3.63 -0.48 6.07
C ASN A 70 -3.95 -1.10 7.43
N GLU A 71 -4.05 -2.43 7.50
CA GLU A 71 -4.34 -3.16 8.74
C GLU A 71 -3.26 -2.93 9.80
N PRO A 72 -3.62 -2.45 11.01
CA PRO A 72 -2.69 -2.32 12.13
C PRO A 72 -2.13 -3.68 12.58
N VAL A 73 -0.98 -3.65 13.23
CA VAL A 73 -0.35 -4.81 13.86
C VAL A 73 -0.36 -4.63 15.36
N THR A 74 -0.84 -5.64 16.09
CA THR A 74 -0.73 -5.67 17.55
C THR A 74 0.71 -5.95 17.95
N MET A 75 1.31 -5.00 18.67
CA MET A 75 2.62 -5.13 19.32
C MET A 75 2.42 -5.13 20.84
N ASP A 76 3.48 -5.40 21.61
CA ASP A 76 3.42 -5.41 23.08
C ASP A 76 2.95 -4.06 23.65
N ASP A 77 3.35 -2.95 23.02
CA ASP A 77 2.96 -1.58 23.39
C ASP A 77 1.61 -1.12 22.78
N GLY A 78 0.87 -2.03 22.13
CA GLY A 78 -0.43 -1.77 21.50
C GLY A 78 -0.42 -1.79 19.97
N PRO A 79 -1.56 -1.43 19.33
CA PRO A 79 -1.69 -1.47 17.87
C PRO A 79 -0.90 -0.35 17.21
N VAL A 80 -0.09 -0.71 16.21
CA VAL A 80 0.68 0.23 15.38
C VAL A 80 0.35 0.07 13.90
N ALA A 81 0.51 1.14 13.12
CA ALA A 81 0.35 1.05 11.66
C ALA A 81 1.41 0.09 11.08
N ARG A 82 0.98 -0.85 10.24
CA ARG A 82 1.89 -1.80 9.57
C ARG A 82 2.91 -1.08 8.70
N PHE A 83 2.45 -0.07 7.97
CA PHE A 83 3.26 0.83 7.14
C PHE A 83 2.92 2.27 7.49
N THR A 84 3.92 3.03 7.91
CA THR A 84 3.80 4.45 8.25
C THR A 84 4.36 5.29 7.11
N TYR A 85 3.57 6.20 6.53
CA TYR A 85 4.06 7.13 5.50
C TYR A 85 5.07 8.12 6.12
N VAL A 86 6.22 8.29 5.49
CA VAL A 86 7.32 9.15 5.99
C VAL A 86 7.77 10.23 4.99
N GLY A 87 7.05 10.42 3.88
CA GLY A 87 7.37 11.43 2.88
C GLY A 87 7.78 10.85 1.52
N HIS A 88 8.64 11.57 0.80
CA HIS A 88 9.13 11.17 -0.53
C HIS A 88 10.62 10.84 -0.57
N THR A 89 11.32 10.99 0.56
CA THR A 89 12.73 10.70 0.72
C THR A 89 12.88 9.66 1.83
N SER A 90 13.65 8.60 1.59
CA SER A 90 14.12 7.78 2.71
C SER A 90 15.05 8.64 3.57
N PRO A 91 15.04 8.48 4.90
CA PRO A 91 16.09 9.07 5.71
C PRO A 91 17.44 8.59 5.17
N ALA A 92 18.39 9.52 5.06
CA ALA A 92 19.76 9.19 4.67
C ALA A 92 20.30 8.13 5.65
N GLU A 93 20.96 7.11 5.08
CA GLU A 93 21.69 6.10 5.85
C GLU A 93 22.81 6.73 6.69
#